data_AF-A0A1H7TYX8-F1
#
_entry.id   AF-A0A1H7TYX8-F1
#
_cell.length_a   1.000
_cell.length_b   1.000
_cell.length_c   1.000
_cell.angle_alpha   90.00
_cell.angle_beta   90.00
_cell.angle_gamma   90.00
#
_symmetry.space_group_name_H-M   'P 1'
#
loop_
_entity.id
_entity.type
_entity.pdbx_description
1 polymer ?
#
loop_
_entity_poly.entity_id
_entity_poly.type
_entity_poly.pdbx_seq_one_letter_code
_entity_poly.pdbx_strand_id
1 'polypeptide(L)'
;MTKQLILIEGLPGSGKSTIAKMVSEILTEHGKKVQLIQEGNLDHPADYDGVAFYSAEEFRSLVDAQETCKHILESRATAYQDSFLIPYRKMKEEFGVDFPDHVVQEIFSKDIYELPFEQNVKLITEKWRSFTESVISVDDDSITIFECCFIQNPLTIGLVKTNQSREENVQYVLELERIVQPLNPLLIYIHQQDLAHTFDKAIQDR
;
A
#
# COMPACT_ATOMS: atom_id res chain seq x y z
N MET A 1 15.72 -14.94 17.42
CA MET A 1 15.16 -15.05 16.06
C MET A 1 15.04 -13.65 15.51
N THR A 2 15.49 -13.44 14.28
CA THR A 2 15.70 -12.10 13.71
C THR A 2 14.70 -11.87 12.61
N LYS A 3 13.57 -11.26 12.96
CA LYS A 3 12.63 -10.69 12.00
C LYS A 3 13.21 -9.36 11.55
N GLN A 4 13.27 -9.15 10.24
CA GLN A 4 13.82 -7.94 9.68
C GLN A 4 12.90 -7.40 8.60
N LEU A 5 12.51 -6.14 8.75
CA LEU A 5 11.86 -5.36 7.71
C LEU A 5 12.89 -4.44 7.06
N ILE A 6 13.05 -4.53 5.74
CA ILE A 6 13.85 -3.58 4.96
C ILE A 6 12.90 -2.68 4.19
N LEU A 7 13.07 -1.37 4.35
CA LEU A 7 12.26 -0.34 3.73
C LEU A 7 13.10 0.35 2.67
N ILE A 8 12.68 0.31 1.41
CA ILE A 8 13.39 0.91 0.29
C ILE A 8 12.57 2.09 -0.22
N GLU A 9 13.10 3.28 0.02
CA GLU A 9 12.42 4.55 -0.20
C GLU A 9 13.21 5.47 -1.12
N GLY A 10 12.53 6.43 -1.72
CA GLY A 10 13.12 7.39 -2.66
C GLY A 10 12.08 7.94 -3.62
N LEU A 11 12.47 8.94 -4.41
CA LEU A 11 11.54 9.60 -5.34
C LEU A 11 11.12 8.67 -6.50
N PRO A 12 10.00 8.96 -7.18
CA PRO A 12 9.66 8.31 -8.44
C PRO A 12 10.84 8.37 -9.42
N GLY A 13 11.15 7.26 -10.09
CA GLY A 13 12.29 7.17 -11.02
C GLY A 13 13.68 7.03 -10.38
N SER A 14 13.80 7.05 -9.04
CA SER A 14 15.12 7.01 -8.38
C SER A 14 15.85 5.66 -8.47
N GLY A 15 15.19 4.61 -8.97
CA GLY A 15 15.76 3.27 -9.07
C GLY A 15 15.42 2.32 -7.91
N LYS A 16 14.39 2.64 -7.10
CA LYS A 16 13.91 1.81 -5.98
C LYS A 16 13.72 0.35 -6.36
N SER A 17 12.97 0.07 -7.42
CA SER A 17 12.65 -1.30 -7.84
C SER A 17 13.90 -2.09 -8.19
N THR A 18 14.87 -1.45 -8.84
CA THR A 18 16.16 -2.07 -9.18
C THR A 18 16.94 -2.41 -7.92
N ILE A 19 17.04 -1.47 -6.97
CA ILE A 19 17.74 -1.68 -5.71
C ILE A 19 17.04 -2.73 -4.85
N ALA A 20 15.70 -2.75 -4.81
CA ALA A 20 14.93 -3.73 -4.06
C ALA A 20 15.14 -5.16 -4.56
N LYS A 21 15.19 -5.34 -5.88
CA LYS A 21 15.54 -6.63 -6.49
C LYS A 21 16.97 -7.04 -6.15
N MET A 22 17.95 -6.14 -6.31
CA MET A 22 19.35 -6.44 -5.98
C MET A 22 19.53 -6.81 -4.50
N VAL A 23 18.91 -6.08 -3.57
CA VAL A 23 18.96 -6.43 -2.13
C VAL A 23 18.34 -7.81 -1.89
N SER A 24 17.20 -8.10 -2.52
CA SER A 24 16.54 -9.41 -2.41
C SER A 24 17.42 -10.55 -2.93
N GLU A 25 18.05 -10.35 -4.10
CA GLU A 25 18.96 -11.32 -4.72
C GLU A 25 20.17 -11.59 -3.83
N ILE A 26 20.86 -10.54 -3.37
CA ILE A 26 22.03 -10.67 -2.49
C ILE A 26 21.67 -11.45 -1.23
N LEU A 27 20.57 -11.11 -0.55
CA LEU A 27 20.16 -11.81 0.66
C LEU A 27 19.80 -13.27 0.40
N THR A 28 19.14 -13.56 -0.72
CA THR A 28 18.78 -14.91 -1.13
C THR A 28 20.02 -15.75 -1.46
N GLU A 29 21.01 -15.18 -2.14
CA GLU A 29 22.31 -15.82 -2.42
C GLU A 29 23.08 -16.16 -1.13
N HIS A 30 22.87 -15.37 -0.06
CA HIS A 30 23.40 -15.65 1.28
C HIS A 30 22.50 -16.60 2.10
N GLY A 31 21.57 -17.31 1.45
CA GLY A 31 20.72 -18.33 2.07
C GLY A 31 19.63 -17.77 2.99
N LYS A 32 19.29 -16.47 2.90
CA LYS A 32 18.19 -15.88 3.67
C LYS A 32 16.86 -16.14 2.97
N LYS A 33 15.81 -16.33 3.78
CA LYS A 33 14.43 -16.36 3.30
C LYS A 33 13.94 -14.92 3.14
N VAL A 34 13.70 -14.49 1.90
CA VAL A 34 13.33 -13.11 1.58
C VAL A 34 11.97 -13.07 0.92
N GLN A 35 11.15 -12.11 1.33
CA GLN A 35 9.91 -11.74 0.66
C GLN A 35 10.02 -10.29 0.19
N LEU A 36 10.14 -10.09 -1.12
CA LEU A 36 10.10 -8.77 -1.75
C LEU A 36 8.66 -8.41 -2.12
N ILE A 37 8.17 -7.28 -1.61
CA ILE A 37 6.88 -6.69 -1.98
C ILE A 37 7.16 -5.35 -2.66
N GLN A 38 6.77 -5.26 -3.93
CA GLN A 38 6.99 -4.09 -4.76
C GLN A 38 5.76 -3.17 -4.80
N GLU A 39 5.97 -1.91 -5.17
CA GLU A 39 4.91 -0.97 -5.52
C GLU A 39 3.99 -1.59 -6.60
N GLY A 40 2.68 -1.39 -6.49
CA GLY A 40 1.72 -2.01 -7.41
C GLY A 40 1.20 -3.39 -6.99
N ASN A 41 1.71 -3.97 -5.90
CA ASN A 41 1.23 -5.27 -5.43
C ASN A 41 -0.16 -5.13 -4.79
N LEU A 42 -1.19 -5.66 -5.46
CA LEU A 42 -2.58 -5.63 -4.97
C LEU A 42 -2.82 -6.47 -3.70
N ASP A 43 -1.86 -7.32 -3.34
CA ASP A 43 -1.84 -8.12 -2.11
C ASP A 43 -0.82 -7.57 -1.08
N HIS A 44 -0.49 -6.27 -1.14
CA HIS A 44 0.43 -5.65 -0.20
C HIS A 44 -0.04 -5.86 1.26
N PRO A 45 0.77 -6.44 2.15
CA PRO A 45 0.30 -6.84 3.47
C PRO A 45 0.15 -5.65 4.43
N ALA A 46 0.84 -4.53 4.17
CA ALA A 46 0.82 -3.32 4.99
C ALA A 46 0.25 -2.07 4.28
N ASP A 47 -0.26 -2.18 3.05
CA ASP A 47 -0.74 -1.03 2.28
C ASP A 47 -1.97 -1.44 1.46
N TYR A 48 -2.63 -0.46 0.83
CA TYR A 48 -3.82 -0.65 0.02
C TYR A 48 -3.60 -0.11 -1.39
N ASP A 49 -3.41 -0.98 -2.38
CA ASP A 49 -3.43 -0.58 -3.78
C ASP A 49 -4.74 -1.00 -4.43
N GLY A 50 -5.57 -0.01 -4.78
CA GLY A 50 -6.86 -0.24 -5.43
C GLY A 50 -7.90 -0.87 -4.53
N VAL A 51 -8.01 -0.32 -3.32
CA VAL A 51 -8.97 -0.78 -2.31
C VAL A 51 -9.77 0.40 -1.83
N ALA A 52 -11.09 0.30 -1.92
CA ALA A 52 -12.01 1.32 -1.46
C ALA A 52 -12.61 0.99 -0.08
N PHE A 53 -12.88 2.04 0.69
CA PHE A 53 -13.54 1.93 2.00
C PHE A 53 -14.98 2.41 1.90
N TYR A 54 -15.91 1.56 2.32
CA TYR A 54 -17.35 1.83 2.32
C TYR A 54 -17.93 1.57 3.71
N SER A 55 -18.76 2.48 4.22
CA SER A 55 -19.65 2.15 5.34
C SER A 55 -20.64 1.05 4.93
N ALA A 56 -21.26 0.39 5.92
CA ALA A 56 -22.26 -0.64 5.65
C ALA A 56 -23.46 -0.12 4.83
N GLU A 57 -23.85 1.15 5.00
CA GLU A 57 -24.94 1.78 4.24
C GLU A 57 -24.54 2.08 2.79
N GLU A 58 -23.34 2.66 2.59
CA GLU A 58 -22.82 2.94 1.25
C GLU A 58 -22.62 1.64 0.47
N PHE A 59 -22.09 0.58 1.12
CA PHE A 59 -21.90 -0.71 0.45
C PHE A 59 -23.22 -1.34 0.02
N ARG A 60 -24.25 -1.29 0.88
CA ARG A 60 -25.59 -1.75 0.52
C ARG A 60 -26.15 -0.97 -0.67
N SER A 61 -26.01 0.35 -0.65
CA SER A 61 -26.47 1.21 -1.74
C SER A 61 -25.75 0.91 -3.06
N LEU A 62 -24.43 0.66 -3.02
CA LEU A 62 -23.65 0.24 -4.18
C LEU A 62 -24.13 -1.10 -4.73
N VAL A 63 -24.34 -2.10 -3.86
CA VAL A 63 -24.81 -3.43 -4.26
C VAL A 63 -26.20 -3.37 -4.88
N ASP A 64 -27.12 -2.59 -4.30
CA ASP A 64 -28.48 -2.40 -4.81
C ASP A 64 -28.49 -1.64 -6.15
N ALA A 65 -27.57 -0.70 -6.35
CA ALA A 65 -27.42 0.03 -7.60
C ALA A 65 -26.79 -0.82 -8.73
N GLN A 66 -25.95 -1.80 -8.37
CA GLN A 66 -25.14 -2.60 -9.30
C GLN A 66 -25.60 -4.07 -9.36
N GLU A 67 -26.88 -4.31 -9.63
CA GLU A 67 -27.50 -5.65 -9.60
C GLU A 67 -26.74 -6.71 -10.43
N THR A 68 -26.16 -6.32 -11.58
CA THR A 68 -25.37 -7.24 -12.42
C THR A 68 -24.05 -7.68 -11.78
N CYS A 69 -23.47 -6.86 -10.92
CA CYS A 69 -22.19 -7.10 -10.26
C CYS A 69 -22.34 -7.44 -8.78
N LYS A 70 -23.59 -7.52 -8.27
CA LYS A 70 -23.91 -7.84 -6.88
C LYS A 70 -23.15 -9.04 -6.35
N HIS A 71 -23.22 -10.17 -7.05
CA HIS A 71 -22.54 -11.40 -6.63
C HIS A 71 -21.01 -11.26 -6.56
N ILE A 72 -20.41 -10.43 -7.42
CA ILE A 72 -18.96 -10.15 -7.43
C ILE A 72 -18.61 -9.26 -6.24
N LEU A 73 -19.38 -8.20 -6.00
CA LEU A 73 -19.20 -7.28 -4.88
C LEU A 73 -19.32 -8.02 -3.54
N GLU A 74 -20.39 -8.79 -3.35
CA GLU A 74 -20.64 -9.54 -2.12
C GLU A 74 -19.61 -10.65 -1.87
N SER A 75 -19.05 -11.26 -2.93
CA SER A 75 -18.05 -12.33 -2.79
C SER A 75 -16.62 -11.84 -2.53
N ARG A 76 -16.31 -10.57 -2.83
CA ARG A 76 -14.95 -10.02 -2.75
C ARG A 76 -14.78 -8.89 -1.76
N ALA A 77 -15.85 -8.19 -1.39
CA ALA A 77 -15.79 -7.23 -0.31
C ALA A 77 -15.45 -7.95 1.00
N THR A 78 -14.51 -7.39 1.76
CA THR A 78 -14.11 -7.92 3.06
C THR A 78 -14.71 -7.05 4.15
N ALA A 79 -15.39 -7.67 5.12
CA ALA A 79 -15.86 -6.96 6.30
C ALA A 79 -14.66 -6.40 7.09
N TYR A 80 -14.76 -5.14 7.49
CA TYR A 80 -13.76 -4.44 8.28
C TYR A 80 -14.49 -3.60 9.32
N GLN A 81 -14.48 -4.06 10.58
CA GLN A 81 -15.33 -3.50 11.64
C GLN A 81 -16.80 -3.45 11.16
N ASP A 82 -17.47 -2.30 11.28
CA ASP A 82 -18.84 -2.05 10.80
C ASP A 82 -18.87 -1.52 9.35
N SER A 83 -17.83 -1.79 8.56
CA SER A 83 -17.60 -1.27 7.22
C SER A 83 -17.06 -2.36 6.28
N PHE A 84 -16.79 -2.01 5.03
CA PHE A 84 -16.33 -2.90 3.99
C PHE A 84 -15.11 -2.35 3.25
N LEU A 85 -14.18 -3.23 2.92
CA LEU A 85 -13.07 -2.99 2.03
C LEU A 85 -13.32 -3.69 0.70
N ILE A 86 -13.26 -2.95 -0.41
CA ILE A 86 -13.54 -3.45 -1.75
C ILE A 86 -12.25 -3.39 -2.58
N PRO A 87 -11.56 -4.52 -2.85
CA PRO A 87 -10.32 -4.55 -3.61
C PRO A 87 -10.58 -4.48 -5.12
N TYR A 88 -11.14 -3.34 -5.57
CA TYR A 88 -11.73 -3.20 -6.89
C TYR A 88 -10.72 -3.35 -8.05
N ARG A 89 -9.44 -2.98 -7.87
CA ARG A 89 -8.42 -3.23 -8.91
C ARG A 89 -8.19 -4.72 -9.09
N LYS A 90 -8.07 -5.46 -7.99
CA LYS A 90 -7.91 -6.92 -8.00
C LYS A 90 -9.13 -7.61 -8.59
N MET A 91 -10.33 -7.16 -8.24
CA MET A 91 -11.57 -7.63 -8.84
C MET A 91 -11.59 -7.37 -10.35
N LYS A 92 -11.12 -6.22 -10.81
CA LYS A 92 -11.05 -5.93 -12.24
C LYS A 92 -10.08 -6.87 -12.98
N GLU A 93 -8.93 -7.16 -12.41
CA GLU A 93 -7.98 -8.13 -12.98
C GLU A 93 -8.55 -9.55 -13.04
N GLU A 94 -9.33 -9.94 -12.04
CA GLU A 94 -9.89 -11.29 -11.93
C GLU A 94 -11.14 -11.52 -12.81
N PHE A 95 -12.06 -10.55 -12.84
CA PHE A 95 -13.36 -10.70 -13.49
C PHE A 95 -13.44 -10.01 -14.86
N GLY A 96 -12.48 -9.14 -15.19
CA GLY A 96 -12.37 -8.55 -16.52
C GLY A 96 -13.64 -7.84 -16.98
N VAL A 97 -14.32 -8.39 -17.99
CA VAL A 97 -15.55 -7.84 -18.57
C VAL A 97 -16.77 -7.97 -17.66
N ASP A 98 -16.75 -8.95 -16.74
CA ASP A 98 -17.86 -9.20 -15.81
C ASP A 98 -17.87 -8.19 -14.65
N PHE A 99 -16.79 -7.39 -14.51
CA PHE A 99 -16.70 -6.25 -13.61
C PHE A 99 -16.49 -4.95 -14.42
N PRO A 100 -17.58 -4.29 -14.85
CA PRO A 100 -17.53 -3.20 -15.82
C PRO A 100 -16.76 -1.98 -15.32
N ASP A 101 -16.18 -1.23 -16.27
CA ASP A 101 -15.35 -0.07 -15.94
C ASP A 101 -16.13 1.02 -15.21
N HIS A 102 -17.42 1.21 -15.50
CA HIS A 102 -18.22 2.21 -14.80
C HIS A 102 -18.39 1.90 -13.31
N VAL A 103 -18.46 0.61 -12.93
CA VAL A 103 -18.52 0.17 -11.53
C VAL A 103 -17.17 0.42 -10.85
N VAL A 104 -16.07 0.11 -11.55
CA VAL A 104 -14.71 0.43 -11.09
C VAL A 104 -14.54 1.93 -10.83
N GLN A 105 -15.01 2.79 -11.75
CA GLN A 105 -14.93 4.24 -11.60
C GLN A 105 -15.78 4.77 -10.45
N GLU A 106 -16.97 4.20 -10.21
CA GLU A 106 -17.81 4.55 -9.06
C GLU A 106 -17.09 4.22 -7.74
N ILE A 107 -16.52 3.01 -7.65
CA ILE A 107 -15.81 2.54 -6.45
C ILE A 107 -14.52 3.33 -6.19
N PHE A 108 -13.81 3.72 -7.25
CA PHE A 108 -12.59 4.51 -7.18
C PHE A 108 -12.79 5.83 -6.40
N SER A 109 -13.99 6.43 -6.45
CA SER A 109 -14.28 7.65 -5.68
C SER A 109 -14.15 7.50 -4.16
N LYS A 110 -14.06 6.26 -3.68
CA LYS A 110 -13.89 5.87 -2.27
C LYS A 110 -12.60 5.07 -2.03
N ASP A 111 -11.68 5.06 -3.00
CA ASP A 111 -10.35 4.48 -2.82
C ASP A 111 -9.68 5.10 -1.58
N ILE A 112 -8.93 4.30 -0.82
CA ILE A 112 -8.31 4.72 0.44
C ILE A 112 -7.37 5.92 0.26
N TYR A 113 -6.78 6.09 -0.93
CA TYR A 113 -5.95 7.24 -1.28
C TYR A 113 -6.76 8.45 -1.79
N GLU A 114 -8.08 8.34 -1.95
CA GLU A 114 -9.00 9.45 -2.25
C GLU A 114 -9.79 9.92 -1.00
N LEU A 115 -9.62 9.25 0.14
CA LEU A 115 -10.28 9.61 1.40
C LEU A 115 -9.65 10.85 2.07
N PRO A 116 -10.39 11.51 2.99
CA PRO A 116 -9.82 12.53 3.86
C PRO A 116 -8.56 12.04 4.59
N PHE A 117 -7.60 12.93 4.79
CA PHE A 117 -6.28 12.63 5.35
C PHE A 117 -6.34 11.79 6.64
N GLU A 118 -7.16 12.19 7.61
CA GLU A 118 -7.30 11.48 8.90
C GLU A 118 -7.81 10.04 8.72
N GLN A 119 -8.71 9.83 7.76
CA GLN A 119 -9.27 8.50 7.49
C GLN A 119 -8.23 7.60 6.79
N ASN A 120 -7.46 8.15 5.85
CA ASN A 120 -6.32 7.45 5.24
C ASN A 120 -5.30 7.03 6.32
N VAL A 121 -4.86 7.96 7.17
CA VAL A 121 -3.91 7.70 8.26
C VAL A 121 -4.41 6.57 9.14
N LYS A 122 -5.69 6.60 9.54
CA LYS A 122 -6.29 5.55 10.38
C LYS A 122 -6.23 4.17 9.70
N LEU A 123 -6.69 4.06 8.46
CA LEU A 123 -6.77 2.77 7.76
C LEU A 123 -5.38 2.20 7.48
N ILE A 124 -4.44 3.04 7.02
CA ILE A 124 -3.07 2.62 6.71
C ILE A 124 -2.34 2.20 7.99
N THR A 125 -2.40 3.01 9.06
CA THR A 125 -1.73 2.64 10.32
C THR A 125 -2.29 1.35 10.91
N GLU A 126 -3.60 1.08 10.82
CA GLU A 126 -4.19 -0.18 11.26
C GLU A 126 -3.69 -1.37 10.41
N LYS A 127 -3.60 -1.19 9.08
CA LYS A 127 -3.04 -2.21 8.17
C LYS A 127 -1.58 -2.53 8.48
N TRP A 128 -0.75 -1.51 8.75
CA TRP A 128 0.64 -1.69 9.20
C TRP A 128 0.74 -2.40 10.55
N ARG A 129 -0.20 -2.15 11.48
CA ARG A 129 -0.27 -2.87 12.77
C ARG A 129 -0.60 -4.34 12.56
N SER A 130 -1.64 -4.65 11.79
CA SER A 130 -2.01 -6.03 11.47
C SER A 130 -0.88 -6.79 10.76
N PHE A 131 -0.19 -6.14 9.82
CA PHE A 131 1.01 -6.71 9.21
C PHE A 131 2.07 -7.05 10.27
N THR A 132 2.40 -6.08 11.13
CA THR A 132 3.43 -6.26 12.15
C THR A 132 3.10 -7.39 13.11
N GLU A 133 1.86 -7.44 13.59
CA GLU A 133 1.35 -8.52 14.45
C GLU A 133 1.41 -9.87 13.73
N SER A 134 1.01 -9.94 12.47
CA SER A 134 1.08 -11.17 11.68
C SER A 134 2.52 -11.69 11.57
N VAL A 135 3.48 -10.82 11.25
CA VAL A 135 4.89 -11.19 11.13
C VAL A 135 5.44 -11.61 12.49
N ILE A 136 5.10 -10.94 13.58
CA ILE A 136 5.51 -11.31 14.95
C ILE A 136 4.95 -12.68 15.36
N SER A 137 3.75 -13.04 14.90
CA SER A 137 3.11 -14.31 15.27
C SER A 137 3.73 -15.55 14.60
N VAL A 138 4.38 -15.39 13.44
CA VAL A 138 4.98 -16.52 12.71
C VAL A 138 6.32 -16.94 13.34
N ASP A 139 6.50 -18.23 13.57
CA ASP A 139 7.77 -18.79 14.06
C ASP A 139 8.73 -19.09 12.90
N ASP A 140 9.24 -18.04 12.25
CA ASP A 140 10.10 -18.13 11.07
C ASP A 140 11.10 -16.96 11.00
N ASP A 141 12.34 -17.26 10.59
CA ASP A 141 13.37 -16.26 10.33
C ASP A 141 13.26 -15.80 8.86
N SER A 142 12.39 -14.82 8.61
CA SER A 142 12.23 -14.21 7.29
C SER A 142 12.57 -12.71 7.27
N ILE A 143 13.05 -12.26 6.12
CA ILE A 143 13.30 -10.85 5.80
C ILE A 143 12.21 -10.39 4.84
N THR A 144 11.45 -9.38 5.23
CA THR A 144 10.49 -8.73 4.33
C THR A 144 11.11 -7.45 3.81
N ILE A 145 11.01 -7.22 2.49
CA ILE A 145 11.46 -5.99 1.84
C ILE A 145 10.22 -5.29 1.28
N PHE A 146 9.97 -4.07 1.72
CA PHE A 146 8.97 -3.20 1.13
C PHE A 146 9.63 -2.15 0.24
N GLU A 147 9.05 -1.98 -0.94
CA GLU A 147 9.35 -0.88 -1.84
C GLU A 147 8.22 0.16 -1.75
N CYS A 148 8.58 1.42 -1.48
CA CYS A 148 7.74 2.58 -1.79
C CYS A 148 6.38 2.69 -1.06
N CYS A 149 6.31 2.42 0.24
CA CYS A 149 5.07 2.57 1.02
C CYS A 149 5.23 3.22 2.39
N PHE A 150 6.47 3.38 2.88
CA PHE A 150 6.78 3.91 4.21
C PHE A 150 6.90 5.43 4.24
N ILE A 151 7.53 6.04 3.24
CA ILE A 151 7.71 7.51 3.16
C ILE A 151 6.97 8.07 1.96
N GLN A 152 7.17 7.52 0.76
CA GLN A 152 6.59 8.11 -0.46
C GLN A 152 5.06 8.23 -0.38
N ASN A 153 4.37 7.16 0.03
CA ASN A 153 2.90 7.13 0.04
C ASN A 153 2.30 8.10 1.08
N PRO A 154 2.73 8.10 2.36
CA PRO A 154 2.31 9.10 3.34
C PRO A 154 2.54 10.55 2.89
N LEU A 155 3.72 10.85 2.34
CA LEU A 155 4.03 12.21 1.87
C LEU A 155 3.22 12.61 0.64
N THR A 156 2.91 11.66 -0.25
CA THR A 156 2.06 11.93 -1.42
C THR A 156 0.64 12.30 -0.97
N ILE A 157 0.09 11.57 0.00
CA ILE A 157 -1.25 11.87 0.52
C ILE A 157 -1.28 13.18 1.30
N GLY A 158 -0.36 13.36 2.25
CA GLY A 158 -0.38 14.53 3.12
C GLY A 158 0.09 15.81 2.41
N LEU A 159 1.24 15.81 1.74
CA LEU A 159 1.77 17.02 1.11
C LEU A 159 1.11 17.34 -0.23
N VAL A 160 0.97 16.36 -1.12
CA VAL A 160 0.57 16.61 -2.52
C VAL A 160 -0.96 16.65 -2.66
N LYS A 161 -1.67 15.65 -2.12
CA LYS A 161 -3.12 15.55 -2.29
C LYS A 161 -3.91 16.45 -1.36
N THR A 162 -3.50 16.56 -0.11
CA THR A 162 -4.32 17.21 0.94
C THR A 162 -3.67 18.46 1.56
N ASN A 163 -2.46 18.84 1.09
CA ASN A 163 -1.73 20.03 1.51
C ASN A 163 -1.64 20.21 3.05
N GLN A 164 -1.42 19.11 3.77
CA GLN A 164 -1.22 19.08 5.21
C GLN A 164 0.12 19.70 5.60
N SER A 165 0.24 20.06 6.88
CA SER A 165 1.48 20.61 7.42
C SER A 165 2.63 19.60 7.37
N ARG A 166 3.85 20.13 7.41
CA ARG A 166 5.06 19.31 7.53
C ARG A 166 5.01 18.46 8.81
N GLU A 167 4.51 19.03 9.89
CA GLU A 167 4.40 18.40 11.20
C GLU A 167 3.49 17.17 11.14
N GLU A 168 2.30 17.30 10.54
CA GLU A 168 1.35 16.18 10.37
C GLU A 168 1.93 15.04 9.53
N ASN A 169 2.59 15.38 8.41
CA ASN A 169 3.25 14.40 7.55
C ASN A 169 4.38 13.65 8.29
N VAL A 170 5.19 14.38 9.05
CA VAL A 170 6.26 13.77 9.87
C VAL A 170 5.67 12.87 10.95
N GLN A 171 4.59 13.30 11.63
CA GLN A 171 3.93 12.47 12.65
C GLN A 171 3.35 11.18 12.06
N TYR A 172 2.80 11.25 10.84
CA TYR A 172 2.31 10.06 10.14
C TYR A 172 3.43 9.04 9.90
N VAL A 173 4.57 9.44 9.31
CA VAL A 173 5.70 8.53 9.08
C VAL A 173 6.28 7.99 10.40
N LEU A 174 6.41 8.84 11.43
CA LEU A 174 6.87 8.42 12.76
C LEU A 174 5.89 7.46 13.46
N GLU A 175 4.60 7.51 13.13
CA GLU A 175 3.65 6.50 13.60
C GLU A 175 3.90 5.15 12.95
N LEU A 176 4.11 5.12 11.64
CA LEU A 176 4.46 3.88 10.92
C LEU A 176 5.77 3.29 11.46
N GLU A 177 6.78 4.13 11.73
CA GLU A 177 8.05 3.71 12.34
C GLU A 177 7.82 3.02 13.69
N ARG A 178 7.03 3.65 14.57
CA ARG A 178 6.70 3.10 15.89
C ARG A 178 5.99 1.75 15.79
N ILE A 179 5.12 1.59 14.80
CA ILE A 179 4.38 0.34 14.57
C ILE A 179 5.35 -0.80 14.20
N VAL A 180 6.30 -0.57 13.30
CA VAL A 180 7.21 -1.62 12.80
C VAL A 180 8.50 -1.78 13.59
N GLN A 181 8.72 -0.98 14.62
CA GLN A 181 9.91 -1.06 15.47
C GLN A 181 10.24 -2.47 15.97
N PRO A 182 9.26 -3.33 16.35
CA PRO A 182 9.52 -4.72 16.73
C PRO A 182 10.08 -5.61 15.60
N LEU A 183 9.94 -5.19 14.33
CA LEU A 183 10.44 -5.91 13.16
C LEU A 183 11.88 -5.54 12.80
N ASN A 184 12.60 -4.82 13.66
CA ASN A 184 13.98 -4.37 13.45
C ASN A 184 14.17 -3.70 12.07
N PRO A 185 13.48 -2.57 11.82
CA PRO A 185 13.43 -1.96 10.50
C PRO A 185 14.80 -1.41 10.07
N LEU A 186 15.16 -1.63 8.80
CA LEU A 186 16.31 -1.00 8.13
C LEU A 186 15.78 -0.15 6.98
N LEU A 187 16.05 1.16 7.01
CA LEU A 187 15.71 2.07 5.92
C LEU A 187 16.90 2.24 4.96
N ILE A 188 16.67 1.98 3.67
CA ILE A 188 17.57 2.30 2.57
C ILE A 188 16.90 3.40 1.75
N TYR A 189 17.38 4.63 1.89
CA TYR A 189 16.88 5.78 1.13
C TYR A 189 17.76 6.06 -0.09
N ILE A 190 17.17 6.03 -1.28
CA ILE A 190 17.87 6.29 -2.54
C ILE A 190 17.78 7.77 -2.86
N HIS A 191 18.86 8.48 -2.54
CA HIS A 191 19.01 9.90 -2.82
C HIS A 191 19.45 10.13 -4.27
N GLN A 192 18.79 11.07 -4.94
CA GLN A 192 19.15 11.54 -6.28
C GLN A 192 19.62 12.99 -6.20
N GLN A 193 20.73 13.31 -6.86
CA GLN A 193 21.27 14.67 -6.90
C GLN A 193 20.53 15.55 -7.90
N ASP A 194 20.20 15.01 -9.08
CA ASP A 194 19.46 15.71 -10.13
C ASP A 194 17.99 15.27 -10.13
N LEU A 195 17.18 16.05 -9.40
CA LEU A 195 15.75 15.78 -9.29
C LEU A 195 15.01 15.96 -10.61
N ALA A 196 15.37 16.97 -11.39
CA ALA A 196 14.72 17.29 -12.66
C ALA A 196 14.89 16.13 -13.65
N HIS A 197 16.13 15.68 -13.83
CA HIS A 197 16.42 14.53 -14.66
C HIS A 197 15.70 13.26 -14.19
N THR A 198 15.64 13.03 -12.88
CA THR A 198 14.95 11.86 -12.28
C THR A 198 13.47 11.85 -12.64
N PHE A 199 12.77 12.98 -12.50
CA PHE A 199 11.36 13.10 -12.85
C PHE A 199 11.13 13.01 -14.35
N ASP A 200 11.93 13.69 -15.17
CA ASP A 200 11.82 13.65 -16.64
C ASP A 200 11.96 12.22 -17.17
N LYS A 201 12.93 11.46 -16.64
CA LYS A 201 13.09 10.04 -16.96
C LYS A 201 11.88 9.22 -16.52
N ALA A 202 11.38 9.42 -15.30
CA ALA A 202 10.22 8.70 -14.78
C ALA A 202 8.95 8.92 -15.63
N ILE A 203 8.80 10.11 -16.24
CA ILE A 203 7.71 10.42 -17.17
C ILE A 203 7.91 9.69 -18.50
N GLN A 204 9.14 9.61 -19.02
CA GLN A 204 9.43 8.91 -20.28
C GLN A 204 9.26 7.39 -20.19
N ASP A 205 9.44 6.81 -19.00
CA ASP A 205 9.32 5.38 -18.75
C ASP A 205 7.86 4.92 -18.52
N ARG A 206 6.86 5.83 -18.53
CA ARG A 206 5.42 5.56 -18.36
C ARG A 206 4.66 5.68 -19.69
#